data_AF-Q4TCT2-F1
#
_entry.id   AF-Q4TCT2-F1
#
_cell.length_a   1.000
_cell.length_b   1.000
_cell.length_c   1.000
_cell.angle_alpha   90.00
_cell.angle_beta   90.00
_cell.angle_gamma   90.00
#
_symmetry.space_group_name_H-M   'P 1'
#
loop_
_entity.id
_entity.type
_entity.pdbx_description
1 polymer ?
#
loop_
_entity_poly.entity_id
_entity_poly.type
_entity_poly.pdbx_seq_one_letter_code
_entity_poly.pdbx_strand_id
1 'polypeptide(L)'
;WFLVVVCFPALEDVCYESFPGPTGVPGAGLSQGHGAEEANEANAVVPQPCILVMDSLKLSNHDSVCRLLRDYLQVEWEVRRGTPRLFTPDTMRSCNCQVPQQDNSSDCGLYLLQYAQSFLQNPVVHFELPLRLGNWFPRQQVRQKREEIRSLILELHQSQ
;
A
#
# COMPACT_ATOMS: atom_id res chain seq x y z
N TRP A 1 -11.85 -5.72 -9.90
CA TRP A 1 -11.54 -5.68 -8.45
C TRP A 1 -10.26 -4.89 -8.25
N PHE A 2 -10.21 -4.01 -7.25
CA PHE A 2 -9.04 -3.20 -6.90
C PHE A 2 -8.95 -3.05 -5.38
N LEU A 3 -7.77 -2.75 -4.86
CA LEU A 3 -7.54 -2.51 -3.44
C LEU A 3 -7.49 -1.01 -3.17
N VAL A 4 -8.20 -0.56 -2.13
CA VAL A 4 -8.06 0.79 -1.58
C VAL A 4 -7.53 0.71 -0.17
N VAL A 5 -6.51 1.52 0.14
CA VAL A 5 -5.98 1.66 1.49
C VAL A 5 -6.12 3.12 1.92
N VAL A 6 -6.77 3.33 3.07
CA VAL A 6 -6.94 4.64 3.70
C VAL A 6 -5.82 4.81 4.71
N CYS A 7 -4.88 5.71 4.41
CA CYS A 7 -3.69 5.93 5.22
C CYS A 7 -3.89 7.16 6.12
N PHE A 8 -3.62 6.99 7.41
CA PHE A 8 -3.56 8.05 8.42
C PHE A 8 -4.68 9.11 8.36
N PRO A 9 -5.97 8.72 8.33
CA PRO A 9 -7.08 9.68 8.25
C PRO A 9 -7.15 10.65 9.44
N ALA A 10 -6.48 10.32 10.55
CA ALA A 10 -6.48 11.14 11.76
C ALA A 10 -5.39 12.22 11.79
N LEU A 11 -4.35 12.15 10.95
CA LEU A 11 -3.28 13.15 10.96
C LEU A 11 -3.78 14.45 10.33
N GLU A 12 -3.60 15.57 11.03
CA GLU A 12 -3.96 16.90 10.53
C GLU A 12 -2.79 17.53 9.74
N ASP A 13 -1.56 17.25 10.16
CA ASP A 13 -0.32 17.73 9.54
C ASP A 13 0.71 16.60 9.34
N VAL A 14 1.68 16.85 8.45
CA VAL A 14 2.86 16.03 8.13
C VAL A 14 3.72 15.88 9.39
N CYS A 15 3.57 14.77 10.12
CA CYS A 15 4.35 14.49 11.33
C CYS A 15 5.65 13.76 10.95
N TYR A 16 6.81 14.36 11.19
CA TYR A 16 8.10 13.68 11.04
C TYR A 16 8.29 12.69 12.20
N GLU A 17 8.04 11.40 11.96
CA GLU A 17 8.39 10.34 12.90
C GLU A 17 9.54 9.50 12.37
N SER A 18 10.55 9.29 13.21
CA SER A 18 11.69 8.44 12.90
C SER A 18 11.25 6.97 12.98
N PHE A 19 10.99 6.33 11.83
CA PHE A 19 10.74 4.88 11.82
C PHE A 19 12.06 4.12 12.06
N PRO A 20 12.14 3.21 13.05
CA PRO A 20 13.23 2.27 13.12
C PRO A 20 13.10 1.32 11.93
N GLY A 21 14.05 1.38 10.98
CA GLY A 21 14.06 0.52 9.81
C GLY A 21 14.09 -0.97 10.17
N PRO A 22 13.74 -1.88 9.22
CA PRO A 22 13.80 -3.31 9.46
C PRO A 22 15.24 -3.70 9.81
N THR A 23 15.46 -4.28 10.99
CA THR A 23 16.75 -4.82 11.40
C THR A 23 17.21 -5.88 10.41
N GLY A 24 18.37 -5.62 9.79
CA GLY A 24 18.88 -6.33 8.63
C GLY A 24 19.13 -7.83 8.82
N VAL A 25 19.07 -8.54 7.70
CA VAL A 25 19.66 -9.86 7.52
C VAL A 25 20.97 -9.67 6.75
N PRO A 26 22.13 -10.18 7.22
CA PRO A 26 23.40 -9.96 6.54
C PRO A 26 23.66 -11.00 5.45
N GLY A 27 24.11 -10.56 4.27
CA GLY A 27 24.95 -11.37 3.39
C GLY A 27 24.69 -11.26 1.89
N ALA A 28 25.48 -10.43 1.20
CA ALA A 28 26.22 -10.78 -0.03
C ALA A 28 26.99 -9.53 -0.50
N GLY A 29 28.32 -9.56 -0.34
CA GLY A 29 29.19 -8.40 -0.49
C GLY A 29 29.48 -7.97 -1.92
N LEU A 30 30.03 -6.76 -2.04
CA LEU A 30 30.96 -6.31 -3.09
C LEU A 30 31.79 -5.15 -2.51
N SER A 31 33.08 -5.15 -2.84
CA SER A 31 34.20 -4.47 -2.17
C SER A 31 34.66 -3.16 -2.82
N GLN A 32 35.12 -2.21 -1.96
CA GLN A 32 36.04 -1.05 -2.16
C GLN A 32 35.56 0.11 -3.08
N GLY A 33 35.72 1.41 -2.77
CA GLY A 33 36.30 2.15 -1.64
C GLY A 33 36.38 3.67 -1.92
N HIS A 34 36.60 4.45 -0.84
CA HIS A 34 37.08 5.85 -0.71
C HIS A 34 36.10 7.04 -0.81
N GLY A 35 36.04 7.82 0.29
CA GLY A 35 35.60 9.23 0.34
C GLY A 35 34.61 9.54 1.47
N ALA A 36 35.09 10.15 2.56
CA ALA A 36 34.36 10.34 3.81
C ALA A 36 33.39 11.54 3.82
N GLU A 37 32.41 11.43 4.71
CA GLU A 37 31.58 12.49 5.34
C GLU A 37 30.44 13.12 4.53
N GLU A 38 29.28 12.44 4.57
CA GLU A 38 28.03 13.07 5.00
C GLU A 38 27.20 12.04 5.78
N ALA A 39 27.18 12.20 7.09
CA ALA A 39 26.51 11.29 8.02
C ALA A 39 24.98 11.50 7.97
N ASN A 40 24.29 10.54 7.38
CA ASN A 40 23.06 9.95 7.91
C ASN A 40 21.87 10.91 8.14
N GLU A 41 21.37 11.57 7.08
CA GLU A 41 19.93 11.88 6.97
C GLU A 41 19.18 10.57 6.66
N ALA A 42 19.08 9.70 7.67
CA ALA A 42 18.39 8.42 7.55
C ALA A 42 16.87 8.66 7.42
N ASN A 43 16.42 8.83 6.18
CA ASN A 43 15.20 8.27 5.63
C ASN A 43 13.94 8.43 6.52
N ALA A 44 13.70 9.64 7.03
CA ALA A 44 12.51 9.94 7.82
C ALA A 44 11.28 9.85 6.91
N VAL A 45 10.57 8.74 7.04
CA VAL A 45 9.26 8.53 6.42
C VAL A 45 8.26 9.47 7.08
N VAL A 46 7.66 10.36 6.29
CA VAL A 46 6.56 11.17 6.81
C VAL A 46 5.21 10.51 6.49
N PRO A 47 4.47 10.05 7.51
CA PRO A 47 3.08 9.65 7.31
C PRO A 47 2.25 10.84 6.82
N GLN A 48 1.45 10.61 5.77
CA GLN A 48 0.54 11.60 5.21
C GLN A 48 -0.88 11.02 5.03
N PRO A 49 -1.95 11.76 5.36
CA PRO A 49 -3.31 11.37 5.03
C PRO A 49 -3.50 11.18 3.52
N CYS A 50 -3.83 9.97 3.09
CA CYS A 50 -4.07 9.70 1.68
C CYS A 50 -4.96 8.47 1.46
N ILE A 51 -5.50 8.36 0.25
CA ILE A 51 -6.26 7.20 -0.24
C ILE A 51 -5.44 6.57 -1.36
N LEU A 52 -4.83 5.42 -1.10
CA LEU A 52 -4.05 4.67 -2.09
C LEU A 52 -4.97 3.73 -2.86
N VAL A 53 -4.95 3.80 -4.18
CA VAL A 53 -5.73 2.94 -5.07
C VAL A 53 -4.78 2.06 -5.88
N MET A 54 -5.00 0.75 -5.83
CA MET A 54 -4.18 -0.26 -6.51
C MET A 54 -5.08 -1.10 -7.42
N ASP A 55 -5.02 -0.83 -8.72
CA ASP A 55 -5.80 -1.52 -9.75
C ASP A 55 -4.88 -2.19 -10.77
N SER A 56 -5.04 -3.51 -10.92
CA SER A 56 -4.30 -4.32 -11.90
C SER A 56 -4.67 -4.03 -13.35
N LEU A 57 -5.86 -3.50 -13.62
CA LEU A 57 -6.40 -3.26 -14.97
C LEU A 57 -6.26 -1.81 -15.44
N LYS A 58 -6.25 -0.83 -14.52
CA LYS A 58 -6.30 0.62 -14.83
C LYS A 58 -7.44 1.02 -15.77
N LEU A 59 -8.51 0.22 -15.85
CA LEU A 59 -9.60 0.45 -16.79
C LEU A 59 -10.66 1.43 -16.26
N SER A 60 -10.64 1.74 -14.97
CA SER A 60 -11.66 2.55 -14.30
C SER A 60 -11.11 3.86 -13.73
N ASN A 61 -11.89 4.94 -13.86
CA ASN A 61 -11.70 6.12 -13.02
C ASN A 61 -12.20 5.81 -11.60
N HIS A 62 -11.36 6.09 -10.59
CA HIS A 62 -11.65 5.83 -9.18
C HIS A 62 -12.09 7.09 -8.40
N ASP A 63 -12.27 8.24 -9.05
CA ASP A 63 -12.63 9.51 -8.42
C ASP A 63 -13.96 9.43 -7.64
N SER A 64 -14.96 8.72 -8.19
CA SER A 64 -16.26 8.53 -7.53
C SER A 64 -16.13 7.75 -6.23
N VAL A 65 -15.32 6.69 -6.24
CA VAL A 65 -15.04 5.86 -5.06
C VAL A 65 -14.24 6.65 -4.03
N CYS A 66 -13.23 7.41 -4.46
CA CYS A 66 -12.46 8.27 -3.57
C CYS A 66 -13.31 9.37 -2.93
N ARG A 67 -14.28 9.95 -3.68
CA ARG A 67 -15.26 10.89 -3.12
C ARG A 67 -16.13 10.22 -2.07
N LEU A 68 -16.73 9.07 -2.39
CA LEU A 68 -17.57 8.31 -1.45
C LEU A 68 -16.82 7.96 -0.16
N LEU A 69 -15.54 7.58 -0.26
CA LEU A 69 -14.72 7.27 0.91
C LEU A 69 -14.45 8.51 1.78
N ARG A 70 -14.21 9.68 1.19
CA ARG A 70 -14.08 10.93 1.94
C ARG A 70 -15.39 11.31 2.65
N ASP A 71 -16.52 11.19 1.96
CA ASP A 71 -17.85 11.44 2.53
C ASP A 71 -18.12 10.49 3.70
N TYR A 72 -17.80 9.20 3.54
CA TYR A 72 -17.90 8.22 4.62
C TYR A 72 -17.00 8.59 5.80
N LEU A 73 -15.73 8.94 5.57
CA LEU A 73 -14.79 9.30 6.62
C LEU A 73 -15.25 10.54 7.40
N GLN A 74 -15.90 11.51 6.76
CA GLN A 74 -16.46 12.67 7.42
C GLN A 74 -17.56 12.27 8.41
N VAL A 75 -18.50 11.41 7.99
CA VAL A 75 -19.57 10.90 8.87
C VAL A 75 -18.99 10.03 9.99
N GLU A 76 -18.10 9.10 9.66
CA GLU A 76 -17.46 8.21 10.64
C GLU A 76 -16.68 9.01 11.69
N TRP A 77 -16.00 10.08 11.27
CA TRP A 77 -15.26 10.95 12.16
C TRP A 77 -16.19 11.68 13.13
N GLU A 78 -17.27 12.30 12.62
CA GLU A 78 -18.25 12.98 13.46
C GLU A 78 -18.87 12.03 14.49
N VAL A 79 -19.25 10.82 14.05
CA VAL A 79 -19.84 9.79 14.93
C VAL A 79 -18.85 9.34 16.01
N ARG A 80 -17.56 9.15 15.67
CA ARG A 80 -16.56 8.62 16.62
C ARG A 80 -15.85 9.67 17.47
N ARG A 81 -15.70 10.89 16.97
CA ARG A 81 -14.91 11.96 17.59
C ARG A 81 -15.77 13.10 18.14
N GLY A 82 -17.05 13.17 17.75
CA GLY A 82 -17.99 14.18 18.22
C GLY A 82 -17.72 15.59 17.68
N THR A 83 -16.80 15.72 16.72
CA THR A 83 -16.47 16.98 16.05
C THR A 83 -16.54 16.79 14.54
N PRO A 84 -16.94 17.81 13.76
CA PRO A 84 -16.89 17.72 12.32
C PRO A 84 -15.44 17.80 11.81
N ARG A 85 -15.11 17.02 10.79
CA ARG A 85 -13.85 17.13 10.04
C ARG A 85 -14.11 16.97 8.56
N LEU A 86 -13.61 17.90 7.76
CA LEU A 86 -13.71 17.84 6.31
C LEU A 86 -12.58 17.01 5.73
N PHE A 87 -12.93 16.02 4.90
CA PHE A 87 -11.98 15.27 4.09
C PHE A 87 -12.12 15.72 2.63
N THR A 88 -11.19 16.55 2.17
CA THR A 88 -11.17 17.13 0.82
C THR A 88 -10.09 16.47 -0.04
N PRO A 89 -10.10 16.67 -1.38
CA PRO A 89 -9.00 16.23 -2.22
C PRO A 89 -7.63 16.76 -1.81
N ASP A 90 -7.56 17.94 -1.19
CA ASP A 90 -6.30 18.55 -0.75
C ASP A 90 -5.81 17.99 0.59
N THR A 91 -6.73 17.81 1.55
CA THR A 91 -6.42 17.30 2.90
C THR A 91 -6.28 15.78 2.94
N MET A 92 -6.90 15.08 1.98
CA MET A 92 -6.82 13.63 1.84
C MET A 92 -6.73 13.24 0.35
N ARG A 93 -5.52 13.38 -0.18
CA ARG A 93 -5.22 13.12 -1.59
C ARG A 93 -5.41 11.65 -1.94
N SER A 94 -6.03 11.40 -3.08
CA SER A 94 -6.09 10.05 -3.67
C SER A 94 -4.93 9.84 -4.63
N CYS A 95 -4.31 8.66 -4.60
CA CYS A 95 -3.22 8.28 -5.50
C CYS A 95 -3.51 6.95 -6.19
N ASN A 96 -3.56 6.97 -7.52
CA ASN A 96 -3.54 5.76 -8.33
C ASN A 96 -2.10 5.23 -8.39
N CYS A 97 -1.80 4.21 -7.60
CA CYS A 97 -0.46 3.67 -7.44
C CYS A 97 -0.02 2.95 -8.73
N GLN A 98 1.26 3.08 -9.08
CA GLN A 98 1.82 2.27 -10.16
C GLN A 98 2.13 0.88 -9.61
N VAL A 99 1.28 -0.11 -9.86
CA VAL A 99 1.43 -1.49 -9.35
C VAL A 99 1.66 -2.49 -10.49
N PRO A 100 2.10 -3.74 -10.21
CA PRO A 100 2.21 -4.78 -11.21
C PRO A 100 0.84 -5.03 -11.85
N GLN A 101 0.76 -4.97 -13.19
CA GLN A 101 -0.49 -5.09 -13.91
C GLN A 101 -0.73 -6.51 -14.42
N GLN A 102 -2.01 -6.89 -14.49
CA GLN A 102 -2.41 -8.16 -15.10
C GLN A 102 -2.44 -8.06 -16.62
N ASP A 103 -2.20 -9.19 -17.28
CA ASP A 103 -2.21 -9.34 -18.74
C ASP A 103 -3.46 -10.07 -19.27
N ASN A 104 -4.43 -10.33 -18.40
CA ASN A 104 -5.69 -11.01 -18.72
C ASN A 104 -6.89 -10.34 -18.02
N SER A 105 -8.11 -10.87 -18.22
CA SER A 105 -9.35 -10.30 -17.71
C SER A 105 -9.91 -10.97 -16.45
N SER A 106 -9.28 -12.04 -15.95
CA SER A 106 -9.86 -12.92 -14.91
C SER A 106 -9.04 -13.01 -13.61
N ASP A 107 -7.82 -12.48 -13.59
CA ASP A 107 -6.93 -12.55 -12.42
C ASP A 107 -7.05 -11.37 -11.45
N CYS A 108 -7.96 -10.42 -11.66
CA CYS A 108 -7.95 -9.17 -10.88
C CYS A 108 -8.25 -9.42 -9.39
N GLY A 109 -8.96 -10.51 -9.07
CA GLY A 109 -9.13 -10.98 -7.69
C GLY A 109 -7.83 -11.54 -7.08
N LEU A 110 -6.98 -12.21 -7.86
CA LEU A 110 -5.68 -12.68 -7.37
C LEU A 110 -4.71 -11.52 -7.12
N TYR A 111 -4.70 -10.53 -8.02
CA TYR A 111 -3.93 -9.31 -7.83
C TYR A 111 -4.38 -8.56 -6.58
N LEU A 112 -5.69 -8.46 -6.32
CA LEU A 112 -6.21 -7.89 -5.07
C LEU A 112 -5.65 -8.61 -3.85
N LEU A 113 -5.67 -9.95 -3.84
CA LEU A 113 -5.13 -10.75 -2.73
C LEU A 113 -3.60 -10.57 -2.60
N GLN A 114 -2.88 -10.50 -3.72
CA GLN A 114 -1.44 -10.28 -3.71
C GLN A 114 -1.08 -8.87 -3.20
N TYR A 115 -1.80 -7.83 -3.62
CA TYR A 115 -1.61 -6.47 -3.10
C TYR A 115 -1.80 -6.43 -1.59
N ALA A 116 -2.88 -7.02 -1.08
CA ALA A 116 -3.15 -7.08 0.35
C ALA A 116 -2.04 -7.84 1.09
N GLN A 117 -1.62 -9.00 0.58
CA GLN A 117 -0.54 -9.79 1.17
C GLN A 117 0.79 -9.03 1.20
N SER A 118 1.20 -8.44 0.07
CA SER A 118 2.44 -7.66 -0.04
C SER A 118 2.41 -6.44 0.88
N PHE A 119 1.27 -5.75 0.99
CA PHE A 119 1.09 -4.62 1.91
C PHE A 119 1.20 -5.04 3.37
N LEU A 120 0.62 -6.17 3.76
CA LEU A 120 0.68 -6.66 5.13
C LEU A 120 2.07 -7.19 5.51
N GLN A 121 2.81 -7.76 4.56
CA GLN A 121 4.16 -8.28 4.79
C GLN A 121 5.21 -7.17 4.84
N ASN A 122 5.12 -6.20 3.94
CA ASN A 122 6.00 -5.04 3.90
C ASN A 122 5.17 -3.80 3.58
N PRO A 123 4.63 -3.13 4.62
CA PRO A 123 3.78 -1.97 4.40
C PRO A 123 4.55 -0.90 3.66
N VAL A 124 3.83 -0.18 2.79
CA VAL A 124 4.39 0.98 2.11
C VAL A 124 4.75 2.00 3.17
N VAL A 125 6.05 2.24 3.35
CA VAL A 125 6.54 3.24 4.31
C VAL A 125 6.71 4.61 3.64
N HIS A 126 6.96 4.72 2.34
CA HIS A 126 7.12 6.04 1.71
C HIS A 126 5.79 6.56 1.17
N PHE A 127 5.31 7.69 1.69
CA PHE A 127 4.04 8.32 1.27
C PHE A 127 4.23 9.49 0.29
N GLU A 128 5.45 9.68 -0.22
CA GLU A 128 5.72 10.62 -1.29
C GLU A 128 5.02 10.16 -2.59
N LEU A 129 4.16 11.02 -3.11
CA LEU A 129 3.38 10.73 -4.30
C LEU A 129 4.13 11.19 -5.57
N PRO A 130 4.13 10.41 -6.66
CA PRO A 130 3.34 9.19 -6.88
C PRO A 130 4.02 7.93 -6.34
N LEU A 131 3.22 7.06 -5.72
CA LEU A 131 3.72 5.79 -5.21
C LEU A 131 4.05 4.80 -6.35
N ARG A 132 5.33 4.44 -6.47
CA ARG A 132 5.83 3.54 -7.52
C ARG A 132 6.11 2.15 -6.96
N LEU A 133 5.16 1.25 -7.18
CA LEU A 133 5.19 -0.15 -6.76
C LEU A 133 5.25 -1.10 -7.97
N GLY A 134 5.72 -0.66 -9.14
CA GLY A 134 5.66 -1.44 -10.38
C GLY A 134 6.39 -2.80 -10.32
N ASN A 135 7.39 -2.90 -9.44
CA ASN A 135 8.18 -4.11 -9.18
C ASN A 135 7.93 -4.68 -7.78
N TRP A 136 6.78 -4.40 -7.17
CA TRP A 136 6.49 -4.81 -5.78
C TRP A 136 6.53 -6.32 -5.58
N PHE A 137 6.17 -7.07 -6.62
CA PHE A 137 6.32 -8.52 -6.68
C PHE A 137 6.43 -8.98 -8.14
N PRO A 138 7.10 -10.11 -8.40
CA PRO A 138 7.14 -10.71 -9.72
C PRO A 138 5.79 -11.32 -10.09
N ARG A 139 5.40 -11.22 -11.37
CA ARG A 139 4.14 -11.79 -11.89
C ARG A 139 3.98 -13.28 -11.64
N GLN A 140 5.10 -14.00 -11.53
CA GLN A 140 5.11 -15.44 -11.25
C GLN A 140 4.43 -15.79 -9.92
N GLN A 141 4.50 -14.91 -8.90
CA GLN A 141 3.78 -15.12 -7.63
C GLN A 141 2.26 -15.18 -7.86
N VAL A 142 1.71 -14.25 -8.64
CA VAL A 142 0.27 -14.24 -8.93
C VAL A 142 -0.17 -15.47 -9.75
N ARG A 143 0.68 -15.91 -10.71
CA ARG A 143 0.39 -17.10 -11.53
C ARG A 143 0.26 -18.38 -10.70
N GLN A 144 1.04 -18.53 -9.63
CA GLN A 144 0.98 -19.70 -8.74
C GLN A 144 -0.13 -19.60 -7.69
N LYS A 145 -0.60 -18.38 -7.40
CA LYS A 145 -1.53 -18.09 -6.32
C LYS A 145 -2.85 -18.88 -6.38
N ARG A 146 -3.36 -19.21 -7.57
CA ARG A 146 -4.57 -20.07 -7.69
C ARG A 146 -4.34 -21.46 -7.09
N GLU A 147 -3.18 -22.07 -7.39
CA GLU A 147 -2.84 -23.39 -6.88
C GLU A 147 -2.50 -23.34 -5.39
N GLU A 148 -1.83 -22.29 -4.93
CA GLU A 148 -1.56 -22.05 -3.50
C GLU A 148 -2.86 -21.93 -2.71
N ILE A 149 -3.82 -21.13 -3.18
CA ILE A 149 -5.13 -20.96 -2.54
C ILE A 149 -5.89 -22.28 -2.52
N ARG A 150 -5.90 -23.02 -3.64
CA ARG A 150 -6.55 -24.33 -3.73
C ARG A 150 -5.94 -25.32 -2.72
N SER A 151 -4.61 -25.41 -2.68
CA SER A 151 -3.88 -26.32 -1.79
C SER A 151 -4.17 -25.98 -0.34
N LEU A 152 -4.12 -24.70 0.03
CA LEU A 152 -4.44 -24.22 1.37
C LEU A 152 -5.87 -24.58 1.79
N ILE A 153 -6.86 -24.39 0.90
CA ILE A 153 -8.25 -24.75 1.19
C ILE A 153 -8.39 -26.26 1.45
N LEU A 154 -7.72 -27.10 0.66
CA LEU A 154 -7.77 -28.56 0.83
C LEU A 154 -7.08 -29.00 2.13
N GLU A 155 -5.96 -28.40 2.49
CA GLU A 155 -5.24 -28.64 3.74
C GLU A 155 -6.09 -28.24 4.96
N LEU A 156 -6.70 -27.05 4.93
CA LEU A 156 -7.60 -26.59 5.99
C LEU A 156 -8.83 -27.50 6.12
N HIS A 157 -9.38 -27.98 5.01
CA HIS A 157 -10.49 -28.93 5.05
C HIS A 157 -10.11 -30.28 5.68
N GLN A 158 -8.89 -30.77 5.44
CA GLN A 158 -8.41 -32.04 6.02
C GLN A 158 -8.07 -31.93 7.51
N SER A 159 -7.78 -30.72 8.00
CA SER A 159 -7.38 -30.45 9.39
C SER A 159 -8.51 -29.96 10.30
N GLN A 160 -9.74 -29.85 9.77
CA GLN A 160 -10.97 -29.57 10.51
C GLN A 160 -11.75 -30.84 10.81
#